data_AF-V4XZ10-F1
#
_entry.id   AF-V4XZ10-F1
#
_cell.length_a   1.000
_cell.length_b   1.000
_cell.length_c   1.000
_cell.angle_alpha   90.00
_cell.angle_beta   90.00
_cell.angle_gamma   90.00
#
_symmetry.space_group_name_H-M   'P 1'
#
loop_
_entity.id
_entity.type
_entity.pdbx_description
1 polymer ?
#
loop_
_entity_poly.entity_id
_entity_poly.type
_entity_poly.pdbx_seq_one_letter_code
_entity_poly.pdbx_strand_id
1 'polypeptide(L)'
;MLRAALATPLRSDDAAGTLVIGTFLTLLGSAITVGMAAGALAVPVVTPLLVVAAPVVLAPAFVARGYHLRVVAEGIEATTGGAPPFIGWGELYRDGIRSVLLSVAYLLPLAVGLAGVAVAGVFVELGRVDPASAVAPVSAPAPAAGALGGFVAVASLAYLVAFAYLRPAALAVFAATGRLRDAFRPTAVGRVAFSGSYAVAWALAAVTLLTGYVLATPLAPLLVGFGVIFVARVAAHVLYGRGASGAIARAVSSGALDDAIDPAPEQVPGDPARRSDRPTHTEASPNVQTGRSVPVERAGPETNDGIVRGRSAEGAADADADVDADAADADPADTDEFEWGP
;
A
#
# COMPACT_ATOMS: atom_id res chain seq x y z
N MET A 1 0.33 7.03 18.28
CA MET A 1 0.08 6.21 17.07
C MET A 1 -0.65 6.98 15.97
N LEU A 2 -1.81 7.58 16.25
CA LEU A 2 -2.61 8.31 15.24
C LEU A 2 -1.86 9.50 14.59
N ARG A 3 -1.22 10.37 15.38
CA ARG A 3 -0.40 11.49 14.85
C ARG A 3 0.71 11.02 13.92
N ALA A 4 1.39 9.92 14.26
CA ALA A 4 2.44 9.35 13.43
C ALA A 4 1.88 8.76 12.12
N ALA A 5 0.72 8.10 12.17
CA ALA A 5 0.05 7.57 10.98
C ALA A 5 -0.43 8.68 10.03
N LEU A 6 -1.00 9.75 10.57
CA LEU A 6 -1.45 10.91 9.78
C LEU A 6 -0.30 11.70 9.16
N ALA A 7 0.85 11.77 9.84
CA ALA A 7 2.04 12.43 9.31
C ALA A 7 2.80 11.59 8.27
N THR A 8 2.49 10.28 8.15
CA THR A 8 3.25 9.35 7.29
C THR A 8 3.25 9.79 5.81
N PRO A 9 2.12 10.17 5.18
CA PRO A 9 2.11 10.60 3.78
C PRO A 9 2.85 11.92 3.52
N LEU A 10 3.03 12.75 4.55
CA LEU A 10 3.65 14.08 4.45
C LEU A 10 5.16 14.05 4.70
N ARG A 11 5.70 12.93 5.17
CA ARG A 11 7.10 12.80 5.59
C ARG A 11 7.97 12.08 4.57
N SER A 12 7.38 11.54 3.49
CA SER A 12 8.14 10.87 2.44
C SER A 12 8.89 11.88 1.57
N ASP A 13 10.10 11.51 1.16
CA ASP A 13 10.92 12.30 0.23
C ASP A 13 10.20 12.54 -1.12
N ASP A 14 9.27 11.64 -1.48
CA ASP A 14 8.34 11.75 -2.61
C ASP A 14 6.86 11.89 -2.16
N ALA A 15 6.60 12.75 -1.19
CA ALA A 15 5.23 13.00 -0.70
C ALA A 15 4.30 13.54 -1.79
N ALA A 16 4.79 14.46 -2.62
CA ALA A 16 4.00 15.06 -3.69
C ALA A 16 3.62 14.05 -4.77
N GLY A 17 4.58 13.27 -5.28
CA GLY A 17 4.33 12.23 -6.28
C GLY A 17 3.37 11.16 -5.75
N THR A 18 3.61 10.70 -4.52
CA THR A 18 2.75 9.71 -3.85
C THR A 18 1.32 10.22 -3.66
N LEU A 19 1.14 11.48 -3.26
CA LEU A 19 -0.19 12.05 -3.04
C LEU A 19 -0.94 12.26 -4.37
N VAL A 20 -0.26 12.77 -5.41
CA VAL A 20 -0.86 12.97 -6.73
C VAL A 20 -1.27 11.64 -7.35
N ILE A 21 -0.34 10.67 -7.41
CA ILE A 21 -0.59 9.34 -7.98
C ILE A 21 -1.67 8.60 -7.17
N GLY A 22 -1.57 8.63 -5.84
CA GLY A 22 -2.53 7.99 -4.94
C GLY A 22 -3.94 8.57 -5.07
N THR A 23 -4.05 9.89 -5.20
CA THR A 23 -5.34 10.58 -5.44
C THR A 23 -5.93 10.19 -6.79
N PHE A 24 -5.12 10.22 -7.84
CA PHE A 24 -5.54 9.83 -9.19
C PHE A 24 -6.02 8.38 -9.24
N LEU A 25 -5.24 7.43 -8.67
CA LEU A 25 -5.63 6.02 -8.60
C LEU A 25 -6.90 5.81 -7.77
N THR A 26 -7.07 6.59 -6.70
CA THR A 26 -8.28 6.54 -5.86
C THR A 26 -9.51 7.02 -6.62
N LEU A 27 -9.39 8.14 -7.35
CA LEU A 27 -10.44 8.67 -8.21
C LEU A 27 -10.77 7.67 -9.32
N LEU A 28 -9.77 7.25 -10.10
CA LEU A 28 -9.94 6.37 -11.25
C LEU A 28 -10.50 5.01 -10.84
N GLY A 29 -9.94 4.40 -9.79
CA GLY A 29 -10.43 3.13 -9.25
C GLY A 29 -11.88 3.22 -8.77
N SER A 30 -12.26 4.32 -8.10
CA SER A 30 -13.63 4.52 -7.62
C SER A 30 -14.60 4.73 -8.79
N ALA A 31 -14.25 5.57 -9.77
CA ALA A 31 -15.07 5.85 -10.94
C ALA A 31 -15.31 4.57 -11.78
N ILE A 32 -14.26 3.79 -12.03
CA ILE A 32 -14.36 2.53 -12.77
C ILE A 32 -15.23 1.52 -12.03
N THR A 33 -15.05 1.39 -10.71
CA THR A 33 -15.84 0.44 -9.90
C THR A 33 -17.32 0.80 -9.91
N VAL A 34 -17.66 2.08 -9.74
CA VAL A 34 -19.04 2.57 -9.81
C VAL A 34 -19.62 2.39 -11.21
N GLY A 35 -18.86 2.71 -12.26
CA GLY A 35 -19.29 2.53 -13.64
C GLY A 35 -19.56 1.07 -14.00
N MET A 36 -18.68 0.15 -13.57
CA MET A 36 -18.87 -1.31 -13.74
C MET A 36 -20.11 -1.80 -13.00
N ALA A 37 -20.32 -1.39 -11.75
CA ALA A 37 -21.49 -1.78 -10.96
C ALA A 37 -22.79 -1.24 -11.58
N ALA A 38 -22.81 0.03 -12.00
CA ALA A 38 -23.94 0.63 -12.68
C ALA A 38 -24.24 -0.07 -14.02
N GLY A 39 -23.20 -0.37 -14.81
CA GLY A 39 -23.34 -1.07 -16.09
C GLY A 39 -23.88 -2.50 -15.94
N ALA A 40 -23.40 -3.25 -14.94
CA ALA A 40 -23.89 -4.60 -14.64
C ALA A 40 -25.37 -4.58 -14.20
N LEU A 41 -25.79 -3.55 -13.46
CA LEU A 41 -27.17 -3.39 -13.02
C LEU A 41 -28.10 -2.96 -14.16
N ALA A 42 -27.64 -2.02 -15.00
CA ALA A 42 -28.44 -1.48 -16.09
C ALA A 42 -28.61 -2.48 -17.25
N VAL A 43 -27.59 -3.28 -17.54
CA VAL A 43 -27.59 -4.22 -18.67
C VAL A 43 -27.04 -5.59 -18.25
N PRO A 44 -27.88 -6.46 -17.66
CA PRO A 44 -27.45 -7.77 -17.17
C PRO A 44 -26.81 -8.68 -18.23
N VAL A 45 -27.18 -8.50 -19.50
CA VAL A 45 -26.63 -9.24 -20.65
C VAL A 45 -25.16 -8.89 -20.91
N VAL A 46 -24.70 -7.69 -20.52
CA VAL A 46 -23.32 -7.21 -20.70
C VAL A 46 -22.42 -7.64 -19.53
N THR A 47 -23.00 -8.06 -18.40
CA THR A 47 -22.29 -8.56 -17.22
C THR A 47 -21.20 -9.60 -17.52
N PRO A 48 -21.42 -10.68 -18.29
CA PRO A 48 -20.35 -11.65 -18.59
C PRO A 48 -19.16 -11.01 -19.31
N LEU A 49 -19.41 -10.05 -20.20
CA LEU A 49 -18.35 -9.30 -20.89
C LEU A 49 -17.57 -8.41 -19.90
N LEU A 50 -18.26 -7.71 -19.00
CA LEU A 50 -17.62 -6.90 -17.97
C LEU A 50 -16.74 -7.75 -17.04
N VAL A 51 -17.18 -8.96 -16.69
CA VAL A 51 -16.39 -9.89 -15.86
C VAL A 51 -15.10 -10.30 -16.57
N VAL A 52 -15.15 -10.58 -17.87
CA VAL A 52 -13.95 -10.91 -18.66
C VAL A 52 -13.01 -9.71 -18.79
N ALA A 53 -13.55 -8.50 -18.95
CA ALA A 53 -12.77 -7.27 -19.05
C ALA A 53 -12.22 -6.77 -17.70
N ALA A 54 -12.78 -7.25 -16.58
CA ALA A 54 -12.49 -6.75 -15.22
C ALA A 54 -11.00 -6.73 -14.86
N PRO A 55 -10.15 -7.73 -15.19
CA PRO A 55 -8.73 -7.72 -14.83
C PRO A 55 -7.94 -6.53 -15.41
N VAL A 56 -8.34 -6.08 -16.61
CA VAL A 56 -7.69 -4.98 -17.33
C VAL A 56 -8.31 -3.65 -16.89
N VAL A 57 -9.64 -3.58 -16.87
CA VAL A 57 -10.38 -2.36 -16.52
C VAL A 57 -10.12 -1.95 -15.08
N LEU A 58 -10.03 -2.91 -14.14
CA LEU A 58 -9.76 -2.64 -12.72
C LEU A 58 -8.27 -2.53 -12.38
N ALA A 59 -7.37 -2.50 -13.37
CA ALA A 59 -5.93 -2.41 -13.10
C ALA A 59 -5.53 -1.26 -12.16
N PRO A 60 -6.07 -0.02 -12.29
CA PRO A 60 -5.79 1.05 -11.33
C PRO A 60 -6.23 0.73 -9.90
N ALA A 61 -7.37 0.06 -9.74
CA ALA A 61 -7.89 -0.35 -8.44
C ALA A 61 -7.04 -1.47 -7.82
N PHE A 62 -6.51 -2.39 -8.63
CA PHE A 62 -5.59 -3.42 -8.16
C PHE A 62 -4.26 -2.82 -7.69
N VAL A 63 -3.68 -1.90 -8.45
CA VAL A 63 -2.44 -1.22 -8.04
C VAL A 63 -2.63 -0.48 -6.72
N ALA A 64 -3.71 0.30 -6.56
CA ALA A 64 -4.01 1.00 -5.31
C ALA A 64 -4.10 0.02 -4.11
N ARG A 65 -4.63 -1.18 -4.35
CA ARG A 65 -4.78 -2.21 -3.34
C ARG A 65 -3.47 -2.90 -2.98
N GLY A 66 -2.59 -3.14 -3.95
CA GLY A 66 -1.22 -3.58 -3.67
C GLY A 66 -0.41 -2.54 -2.92
N TYR A 67 -0.64 -1.26 -3.20
CA TYR A 67 -0.02 -0.17 -2.45
C TYR A 67 -0.41 -0.19 -0.98
N HIS A 68 -1.70 -0.38 -0.69
CA HIS A 68 -2.18 -0.54 0.68
C HIS A 68 -1.53 -1.73 1.40
N LEU A 69 -1.24 -2.82 0.71
CA LEU A 69 -0.49 -3.95 1.30
C LEU A 69 0.94 -3.59 1.65
N ARG A 70 1.66 -2.88 0.76
CA ARG A 70 3.00 -2.38 1.02
C ARG A 70 3.02 -1.47 2.25
N VAL A 71 2.04 -0.58 2.38
CA VAL A 71 1.86 0.28 3.55
C VAL A 71 1.63 -0.52 4.84
N VAL A 72 0.85 -1.61 4.78
CA VAL A 72 0.68 -2.50 5.93
C VAL A 72 2.01 -3.17 6.31
N ALA A 73 2.77 -3.68 5.33
CA ALA A 73 4.05 -4.33 5.54
C ALA A 73 5.06 -3.40 6.25
N GLU A 74 5.23 -2.17 5.76
CA GLU A 74 6.09 -1.19 6.43
C GLU A 74 5.59 -0.81 7.83
N GLY A 75 4.27 -0.78 8.02
CA GLY A 75 3.66 -0.58 9.34
C GLY A 75 3.97 -1.71 10.33
N ILE A 76 4.13 -2.94 9.85
CA ILE A 76 4.49 -4.12 10.66
C ILE A 76 5.95 -4.05 11.08
N GLU A 77 6.85 -3.74 10.14
CA GLU A 77 8.30 -3.64 10.40
C GLU A 77 8.68 -2.41 11.24
N ALA A 78 7.73 -1.51 11.48
CA ALA A 78 7.93 -0.23 12.16
C ALA A 78 8.96 0.69 11.49
N THR A 79 9.27 0.43 10.22
CA THR A 79 10.32 1.11 9.43
C THR A 79 10.01 2.57 9.09
N THR A 80 8.73 2.97 9.10
CA THR A 80 8.29 4.22 8.44
C THR A 80 8.85 5.55 8.97
N GLY A 81 9.78 6.11 8.20
CA GLY A 81 10.10 7.54 8.08
C GLY A 81 9.19 8.32 7.11
N GLY A 82 8.26 7.66 6.41
CA GLY A 82 7.31 8.26 5.46
C GLY A 82 6.44 7.20 4.77
N ALA A 83 5.56 7.59 3.85
CA ALA A 83 4.79 6.64 3.03
C ALA A 83 5.66 6.06 1.90
N PRO A 84 5.49 4.77 1.54
CA PRO A 84 6.26 4.16 0.47
C PRO A 84 5.99 4.86 -0.87
N PRO A 85 6.99 4.95 -1.77
CA PRO A 85 6.78 5.45 -3.12
C PRO A 85 6.04 4.42 -4.01
N PHE A 86 5.38 4.91 -5.06
CA PHE A 86 4.72 4.10 -6.08
C PHE A 86 5.74 3.56 -7.10
N ILE A 87 6.54 2.58 -6.66
CA ILE A 87 7.49 1.84 -7.51
C ILE A 87 7.06 0.39 -7.72
N GLY A 88 7.57 -0.28 -8.76
CA GLY A 88 7.27 -1.68 -9.01
C GLY A 88 5.78 -1.92 -9.30
N TRP A 89 5.21 -1.19 -10.25
CA TRP A 89 3.78 -1.23 -10.62
C TRP A 89 3.28 -2.65 -10.90
N GLY A 90 4.12 -3.51 -11.50
CA GLY A 90 3.80 -4.91 -11.75
C GLY A 90 3.62 -5.73 -10.47
N GLU A 91 4.44 -5.47 -9.44
CA GLU A 91 4.28 -6.12 -8.12
C GLU A 91 3.05 -5.61 -7.40
N LEU A 92 2.83 -4.28 -7.41
CA LEU A 92 1.61 -3.67 -6.86
C LEU A 92 0.34 -4.25 -7.49
N TYR A 93 0.33 -4.45 -8.81
CA TYR A 93 -0.79 -5.08 -9.50
C TYR A 93 -1.01 -6.53 -9.04
N ARG A 94 0.05 -7.34 -8.98
CA ARG A 94 -0.02 -8.76 -8.54
C ARG A 94 -0.48 -8.89 -7.09
N ASP A 95 0.06 -8.07 -6.20
CA ASP A 95 -0.34 -8.05 -4.79
C ASP A 95 -1.76 -7.51 -4.61
N GLY A 96 -2.16 -6.56 -5.45
CA GLY A 96 -3.53 -6.11 -5.60
C GLY A 96 -4.51 -7.25 -5.92
N ILE A 97 -4.18 -8.06 -6.93
CA ILE A 97 -4.97 -9.25 -7.29
C ILE A 97 -5.04 -10.23 -6.12
N ARG A 98 -3.90 -10.57 -5.49
CA ARG A 98 -3.87 -11.48 -4.33
C ARG A 98 -4.74 -10.95 -3.19
N SER A 99 -4.71 -9.64 -2.94
CA SER A 99 -5.58 -8.98 -1.97
C SER A 99 -7.06 -9.09 -2.33
N VAL A 100 -7.42 -8.98 -3.62
CA VAL A 100 -8.79 -9.17 -4.11
C VAL A 100 -9.23 -10.61 -3.91
N LEU A 101 -8.42 -11.57 -4.34
CA LEU A 101 -8.69 -12.99 -4.18
C LEU A 101 -8.92 -13.34 -2.70
N LEU A 102 -8.11 -12.78 -1.79
CA LEU A 102 -8.33 -12.90 -0.35
C LEU A 102 -9.73 -12.43 0.05
N SER A 103 -10.15 -11.24 -0.38
CA SER A 103 -11.49 -10.73 -0.02
C SER A 103 -12.63 -11.47 -0.69
N VAL A 104 -12.46 -11.91 -1.93
CA VAL A 104 -13.46 -12.74 -2.62
C VAL A 104 -13.65 -14.05 -1.87
N ALA A 105 -12.56 -14.73 -1.49
CA ALA A 105 -12.62 -15.97 -0.73
C ALA A 105 -13.30 -15.78 0.64
N TYR A 106 -13.02 -14.67 1.33
CA TYR A 106 -13.69 -14.34 2.60
C TYR A 106 -15.15 -13.87 2.45
N LEU A 107 -15.58 -13.42 1.27
CA LEU A 107 -16.99 -13.05 1.01
C LEU A 107 -17.80 -14.20 0.39
N LEU A 108 -17.12 -15.21 -0.14
CA LEU A 108 -17.74 -16.34 -0.82
C LEU A 108 -18.81 -17.05 0.04
N PRO A 109 -18.60 -17.32 1.35
CA PRO A 109 -19.63 -17.97 2.16
C PRO A 109 -20.90 -17.14 2.27
N LEU A 110 -20.77 -15.82 2.42
CA LEU A 110 -21.91 -14.92 2.46
C LEU A 110 -22.63 -14.87 1.10
N ALA A 111 -21.88 -14.76 0.01
CA ALA A 111 -22.44 -14.71 -1.33
C ALA A 111 -23.20 -16.01 -1.68
N VAL A 112 -22.65 -17.17 -1.35
CA VAL A 112 -23.29 -18.48 -1.54
C VAL A 112 -24.54 -18.60 -0.67
N GLY A 113 -24.48 -18.17 0.60
CA GLY A 113 -25.63 -18.17 1.50
C GLY A 113 -26.78 -17.30 0.97
N LEU A 114 -26.49 -16.08 0.53
CA LEU A 114 -27.48 -15.17 -0.04
C LEU A 114 -28.04 -15.69 -1.37
N ALA A 115 -27.21 -16.27 -2.23
CA ALA A 115 -27.67 -16.90 -3.47
C ALA A 115 -28.61 -18.08 -3.17
N GLY A 116 -28.29 -18.90 -2.16
CA GLY A 116 -29.17 -19.99 -1.71
C GLY A 116 -30.52 -19.48 -1.21
N VAL A 117 -30.54 -18.42 -0.39
CA VAL A 117 -31.77 -17.77 0.07
C VAL A 117 -32.59 -17.21 -1.09
N ALA A 118 -31.93 -16.55 -2.06
CA ALA A 118 -32.60 -16.00 -3.23
C ALA A 118 -33.23 -17.10 -4.10
N VAL A 119 -32.49 -18.18 -4.37
CA VAL A 119 -32.99 -19.34 -5.12
C VAL A 119 -34.19 -19.97 -4.39
N ALA A 120 -34.08 -20.18 -3.07
CA ALA A 120 -35.19 -20.70 -2.26
C ALA A 120 -36.43 -19.79 -2.33
N GLY A 121 -36.24 -18.47 -2.26
CA GLY A 121 -37.32 -17.48 -2.42
C GLY A 121 -38.05 -17.62 -3.76
N VAL A 122 -37.30 -17.77 -4.87
CA VAL A 122 -37.88 -17.99 -6.20
C VAL A 122 -38.69 -19.28 -6.28
N PHE A 123 -38.21 -20.38 -5.69
CA PHE A 123 -38.95 -21.65 -5.68
C PHE A 123 -40.26 -21.57 -4.87
N VAL A 124 -40.27 -20.82 -3.77
CA VAL A 124 -41.48 -20.56 -2.97
C VAL A 124 -42.47 -19.70 -3.76
N GLU A 125 -42.01 -18.63 -4.41
CA GLU A 125 -42.85 -17.75 -5.23
C GLU A 125 -43.49 -18.47 -6.42
N LEU A 126 -42.75 -19.39 -7.04
CA LEU A 126 -43.23 -20.27 -8.12
C LEU A 126 -44.20 -21.37 -7.64
N GLY A 127 -44.53 -21.43 -6.34
CA GLY A 127 -45.42 -22.44 -5.76
C GLY A 127 -44.87 -23.87 -5.82
N ARG A 128 -43.55 -24.03 -6.03
CA ARG A 128 -42.88 -25.34 -6.15
C ARG A 128 -42.56 -25.97 -4.79
N VAL A 129 -42.63 -25.18 -3.73
CA VAL A 129 -42.34 -25.57 -2.34
C VAL A 129 -43.38 -24.92 -1.44
N ASP A 130 -44.08 -25.72 -0.62
CA ASP A 130 -44.97 -25.21 0.41
C ASP A 130 -44.13 -24.81 1.64
N PRO A 131 -44.04 -23.51 1.98
CA PRO A 131 -43.26 -23.07 3.14
C PRO A 131 -43.77 -23.68 4.45
N ALA A 132 -45.04 -24.11 4.52
CA ALA A 132 -45.61 -24.76 5.70
C ALA A 132 -45.05 -26.17 5.95
N SER A 133 -44.51 -26.85 4.92
CA SER A 133 -43.92 -28.19 5.02
C SER A 133 -42.47 -28.19 5.54
N ALA A 134 -41.77 -27.05 5.44
CA ALA A 134 -40.38 -26.90 5.88
C ALA A 134 -40.28 -26.44 7.35
N VAL A 135 -41.35 -25.87 7.91
CA VAL A 135 -41.48 -25.55 9.33
C VAL A 135 -42.33 -26.64 9.98
N ALA A 136 -41.70 -27.58 10.69
CA ALA A 136 -42.41 -28.41 11.68
C ALA A 136 -43.25 -27.49 12.60
N PRO A 137 -44.39 -27.95 13.16
CA PRO A 137 -45.55 -27.12 13.47
C PRO A 137 -45.28 -26.21 14.66
N VAL A 138 -44.59 -25.10 14.42
CA VAL A 138 -44.63 -23.93 15.27
C VAL A 138 -45.73 -23.07 14.67
N SER A 139 -46.92 -23.16 15.27
CA SER A 139 -48.08 -22.33 14.97
C SER A 139 -47.73 -20.85 15.21
N ALA A 140 -47.11 -20.23 14.22
CA ALA A 140 -46.93 -18.79 14.13
C ALA A 140 -47.82 -18.27 12.99
N PRO A 141 -48.59 -17.20 13.21
CA PRO A 141 -49.40 -16.59 12.16
C PRO A 141 -48.49 -16.02 11.03
N ALA A 142 -49.08 -15.31 10.08
CA ALA A 142 -48.49 -14.92 8.81
C ALA A 142 -47.30 -13.90 8.77
N PRO A 143 -46.57 -13.45 9.83
CA PRO A 143 -45.35 -12.66 9.64
C PRO A 143 -44.06 -13.49 9.41
N ALA A 144 -44.14 -14.81 9.18
CA ALA A 144 -42.96 -15.68 9.08
C ALA A 144 -41.96 -15.29 7.96
N ALA A 145 -42.45 -14.77 6.82
CA ALA A 145 -41.60 -14.31 5.72
C ALA A 145 -40.80 -13.05 6.08
N GLY A 146 -41.40 -12.10 6.81
CA GLY A 146 -40.73 -10.89 7.29
C GLY A 146 -39.68 -11.18 8.36
N ALA A 147 -39.95 -12.15 9.24
CA ALA A 147 -39.01 -12.59 10.27
C ALA A 147 -37.75 -13.27 9.68
N LEU A 148 -37.92 -14.13 8.66
CA LEU A 148 -36.80 -14.78 7.99
C LEU A 148 -35.93 -13.77 7.20
N GLY A 149 -36.57 -12.85 6.45
CA GLY A 149 -35.87 -11.77 5.75
C GLY A 149 -35.08 -10.86 6.70
N GLY A 150 -35.69 -10.49 7.83
CA GLY A 150 -35.02 -9.73 8.89
C GLY A 150 -33.83 -10.48 9.49
N PHE A 151 -33.97 -11.78 9.77
CA PHE A 151 -32.88 -12.61 10.26
C PHE A 151 -31.72 -12.70 9.26
N VAL A 152 -32.00 -12.93 7.98
CA VAL A 152 -30.97 -12.98 6.92
C VAL A 152 -30.26 -11.63 6.81
N ALA A 153 -30.98 -10.52 6.88
CA ALA A 153 -30.39 -9.18 6.85
C ALA A 153 -29.47 -8.93 8.05
N VAL A 154 -29.91 -9.25 9.27
CA VAL A 154 -29.12 -9.10 10.50
C VAL A 154 -27.90 -10.03 10.48
N ALA A 155 -28.06 -11.29 10.09
CA ALA A 155 -26.96 -12.24 9.97
C ALA A 155 -25.93 -11.79 8.92
N SER A 156 -26.40 -11.26 7.78
CA SER A 156 -25.53 -10.70 6.75
C SER A 156 -24.77 -9.48 7.25
N LEU A 157 -25.45 -8.57 7.95
CA LEU A 157 -24.82 -7.40 8.55
C LEU A 157 -23.76 -7.81 9.59
N ALA A 158 -24.08 -8.76 10.47
CA ALA A 158 -23.15 -9.31 11.45
C ALA A 158 -21.92 -9.95 10.77
N TYR A 159 -22.15 -10.69 9.68
CA TYR A 159 -21.06 -11.26 8.88
C TYR A 159 -20.19 -10.17 8.26
N LEU A 160 -20.79 -9.11 7.71
CA LEU A 160 -20.04 -7.99 7.10
C LEU A 160 -19.20 -7.24 8.14
N VAL A 161 -19.70 -7.07 9.37
CA VAL A 161 -18.93 -6.50 10.48
C VAL A 161 -17.77 -7.42 10.85
N ALA A 162 -18.02 -8.73 10.99
CA ALA A 162 -16.96 -9.71 11.25
C ALA A 162 -15.91 -9.70 10.13
N PHE A 163 -16.34 -9.65 8.88
CA PHE A 163 -15.47 -9.50 7.71
C PHE A 163 -14.64 -8.21 7.77
N ALA A 164 -15.24 -7.07 8.11
CA ALA A 164 -14.54 -5.80 8.24
C ALA A 164 -13.48 -5.81 9.36
N TYR A 165 -13.65 -6.66 10.37
CA TYR A 165 -12.67 -6.88 11.44
C TYR A 165 -11.58 -7.88 11.07
N LEU A 166 -11.95 -9.03 10.50
CA LEU A 166 -11.03 -10.14 10.20
C LEU A 166 -10.17 -9.87 8.96
N ARG A 167 -10.73 -9.21 7.94
CA ARG A 167 -10.03 -8.94 6.68
C ARG A 167 -8.71 -8.17 6.90
N PRO A 168 -8.65 -7.06 7.64
CA PRO A 168 -7.38 -6.37 7.88
C PRO A 168 -6.36 -7.22 8.65
N ALA A 169 -6.78 -8.12 9.54
CA ALA A 169 -5.88 -9.05 10.23
C ALA A 169 -5.29 -10.08 9.26
N ALA A 170 -6.11 -10.64 8.37
CA ALA A 170 -5.66 -11.55 7.31
C ALA A 170 -4.70 -10.84 6.33
N LEU A 171 -4.98 -9.57 5.99
CA LEU A 171 -4.08 -8.75 5.17
C LEU A 171 -2.73 -8.51 5.86
N ALA A 172 -2.71 -8.32 7.19
CA ALA A 172 -1.46 -8.15 7.93
C ALA A 172 -0.62 -9.44 7.97
N VAL A 173 -1.25 -10.61 8.14
CA VAL A 173 -0.57 -11.91 8.03
C VAL A 173 -0.03 -12.13 6.61
N PHE A 174 -0.83 -11.79 5.59
CA PHE A 174 -0.39 -11.85 4.19
C PHE A 174 0.81 -10.93 3.94
N ALA A 175 0.75 -9.69 4.41
CA ALA A 175 1.80 -8.70 4.24
C ALA A 175 3.11 -9.14 4.93
N ALA A 176 3.02 -9.78 6.10
CA ALA A 176 4.20 -10.28 6.82
C ALA A 176 4.83 -11.52 6.20
N THR A 177 4.03 -12.40 5.58
CA THR A 177 4.50 -13.70 5.08
C THR A 177 4.73 -13.74 3.57
N GLY A 178 4.14 -12.81 2.82
CA GLY A 178 4.09 -12.82 1.36
C GLY A 178 3.28 -13.99 0.76
N ARG A 179 2.69 -14.85 1.60
CA ARG A 179 2.02 -16.09 1.19
C ARG A 179 0.52 -16.00 1.42
N LEU A 180 -0.25 -16.11 0.34
CA LEU A 180 -1.72 -16.04 0.41
C LEU A 180 -2.31 -17.17 1.28
N ARG A 181 -1.67 -18.35 1.32
CA ARG A 181 -2.08 -19.50 2.14
C ARG A 181 -2.09 -19.17 3.63
N ASP A 182 -1.13 -18.39 4.12
CA ASP A 182 -0.99 -18.10 5.55
C ASP A 182 -2.11 -17.16 6.02
N ALA A 183 -2.63 -16.32 5.13
CA ALA A 183 -3.78 -15.46 5.38
C ALA A 183 -5.11 -16.22 5.55
N PHE A 184 -5.17 -17.51 5.19
CA PHE A 184 -6.33 -18.38 5.41
C PHE A 184 -6.16 -19.33 6.60
N ARG A 185 -5.00 -19.32 7.28
CA ARG A 185 -4.80 -20.13 8.48
C ARG A 185 -5.54 -19.52 9.66
N PRO A 186 -6.60 -20.16 10.19
CA PRO A 186 -7.46 -19.54 11.22
C PRO A 186 -6.70 -19.27 12.52
N THR A 187 -5.70 -20.09 12.85
CA THR A 187 -4.82 -19.93 14.01
C THR A 187 -3.94 -18.68 13.89
N ALA A 188 -3.33 -18.45 12.73
CA ALA A 188 -2.49 -17.29 12.46
C ALA A 188 -3.32 -16.00 12.48
N VAL A 189 -4.43 -15.97 11.74
CA VAL A 189 -5.33 -14.81 11.68
C VAL A 189 -5.98 -14.55 13.04
N GLY A 190 -6.42 -15.59 13.74
CA GLY A 190 -7.03 -15.46 15.07
C GLY A 190 -6.06 -14.87 16.08
N ARG A 191 -4.78 -15.26 16.07
CA ARG A 191 -3.78 -14.71 16.99
C ARG A 191 -3.56 -13.21 16.80
N VAL A 192 -3.63 -12.73 15.57
CA VAL A 192 -3.57 -11.29 15.26
C VAL A 192 -4.89 -10.61 15.63
N ALA A 193 -6.01 -11.16 15.17
CA ALA A 193 -7.35 -10.59 15.36
C ALA A 193 -7.73 -10.45 16.84
N PHE A 194 -7.42 -11.45 17.67
CA PHE A 194 -7.73 -11.42 19.10
C PHE A 194 -6.65 -10.72 19.95
N SER A 195 -5.67 -10.06 19.33
CA SER A 195 -4.68 -9.28 20.08
C SER A 195 -5.25 -7.90 20.47
N GLY A 196 -5.07 -7.51 21.73
CA GLY A 196 -5.57 -6.23 22.23
C GLY A 196 -5.00 -5.01 21.48
N SER A 197 -3.73 -5.09 21.05
CA SER A 197 -3.09 -4.04 20.25
C SER A 197 -3.76 -3.87 18.88
N TYR A 198 -4.13 -4.98 18.24
CA TYR A 198 -4.84 -4.96 16.97
C TYR A 198 -6.24 -4.40 17.11
N ALA A 199 -6.99 -4.78 18.15
CA ALA A 199 -8.34 -4.27 18.38
C ALA A 199 -8.36 -2.73 18.52
N VAL A 200 -7.42 -2.16 19.28
CA VAL A 200 -7.27 -0.70 19.43
C VAL A 200 -6.89 -0.05 18.10
N ALA A 201 -5.93 -0.62 17.39
CA ALA A 201 -5.50 -0.09 16.10
C ALA A 201 -6.61 -0.14 15.04
N TRP A 202 -7.41 -1.21 15.03
CA TRP A 202 -8.57 -1.36 14.16
C TRP A 202 -9.63 -0.31 14.46
N ALA A 203 -9.93 -0.07 15.75
CA ALA A 203 -10.90 0.96 16.14
C ALA A 203 -10.43 2.36 15.71
N LEU A 204 -9.15 2.67 15.91
CA LEU A 204 -8.56 3.94 15.43
C LEU A 204 -8.62 4.05 13.90
N ALA A 205 -8.34 2.96 13.19
CA ALA A 205 -8.42 2.92 11.74
C ALA A 205 -9.87 3.09 11.25
N ALA A 206 -10.85 2.48 11.92
CA ALA A 206 -12.26 2.62 11.61
C ALA A 206 -12.74 4.07 11.79
N VAL A 207 -12.38 4.73 12.90
CA VAL A 207 -12.66 6.15 13.12
C VAL A 207 -11.96 7.01 12.08
N THR A 208 -10.69 6.75 11.78
CA THR A 208 -9.92 7.50 10.76
C THR A 208 -10.56 7.40 9.39
N LEU A 209 -10.98 6.20 8.98
CA LEU A 209 -11.70 5.99 7.73
C LEU A 209 -13.03 6.73 7.74
N LEU A 210 -13.85 6.55 8.79
CA LEU A 210 -15.15 7.19 8.91
C LEU A 210 -15.04 8.71 8.79
N THR A 211 -14.15 9.32 9.59
CA THR A 211 -13.87 10.76 9.53
C THR A 211 -13.38 11.18 8.14
N GLY A 212 -12.45 10.41 7.54
CA GLY A 212 -11.94 10.69 6.20
C GLY A 212 -13.04 10.70 5.14
N TYR A 213 -13.95 9.72 5.15
CA TYR A 213 -15.07 9.67 4.20
C TYR A 213 -16.12 10.75 4.47
N VAL A 214 -16.47 11.02 5.73
CA VAL A 214 -17.43 12.08 6.09
C VAL A 214 -16.92 13.45 5.62
N LEU A 215 -15.63 13.72 5.80
CA LEU A 215 -15.00 14.95 5.30
C LEU A 215 -14.86 14.97 3.77
N ALA A 216 -14.51 13.84 3.16
CA ALA A 216 -14.30 13.76 1.73
C ALA A 216 -15.57 13.87 0.89
N THR A 217 -16.70 13.37 1.39
CA THR A 217 -17.98 13.32 0.65
C THR A 217 -18.42 14.69 0.12
N PRO A 218 -18.50 15.76 0.93
CA PRO A 218 -18.86 17.09 0.42
C PRO A 218 -17.78 17.68 -0.52
N LEU A 219 -16.53 17.24 -0.41
CA LEU A 219 -15.41 17.69 -1.25
C LEU A 219 -15.25 16.87 -2.54
N ALA A 220 -16.03 15.81 -2.73
CA ALA A 220 -15.91 14.92 -3.89
C ALA A 220 -16.13 15.64 -5.24
N PRO A 221 -17.09 16.58 -5.39
CA PRO A 221 -17.25 17.35 -6.63
C PRO A 221 -16.04 18.19 -7.00
N LEU A 222 -15.21 18.56 -6.01
CA LEU A 222 -13.99 19.37 -6.20
C LEU A 222 -12.75 18.52 -6.49
N LEU A 223 -12.88 17.20 -6.62
CA LEU A 223 -11.81 16.21 -6.76
C LEU A 223 -10.88 16.09 -5.53
N VAL A 224 -10.72 17.14 -4.72
CA VAL A 224 -9.92 17.16 -3.49
C VAL A 224 -10.38 16.10 -2.48
N GLY A 225 -11.68 15.77 -2.47
CA GLY A 225 -12.22 14.70 -1.62
C GLY A 225 -11.53 13.35 -1.82
N PHE A 226 -11.09 13.02 -3.05
CA PHE A 226 -10.39 11.75 -3.31
C PHE A 226 -8.99 11.71 -2.68
N GLY A 227 -8.32 12.86 -2.56
CA GLY A 227 -7.03 12.95 -1.84
C GLY A 227 -7.21 12.72 -0.34
N VAL A 228 -8.28 13.26 0.24
CA VAL A 228 -8.64 13.01 1.66
C VAL A 228 -8.93 11.52 1.88
N ILE A 229 -9.68 10.88 0.98
CA ILE A 229 -9.94 9.43 1.04
C ILE A 229 -8.63 8.65 0.96
N PHE A 230 -7.74 9.01 0.05
CA PHE A 230 -6.44 8.36 -0.10
C PHE A 230 -5.62 8.43 1.19
N VAL A 231 -5.45 9.63 1.76
CA VAL A 231 -4.71 9.84 3.02
C VAL A 231 -5.34 9.06 4.17
N ALA A 232 -6.65 9.09 4.31
CA ALA A 232 -7.36 8.34 5.34
C ALA A 232 -7.15 6.82 5.19
N ARG A 233 -7.18 6.30 3.96
CA ARG A 233 -6.88 4.89 3.66
C ARG A 233 -5.44 4.55 4.01
N VAL A 234 -4.45 5.37 3.64
CA VAL A 234 -3.05 5.12 4.00
C VAL A 234 -2.87 5.08 5.51
N ALA A 235 -3.38 6.08 6.23
CA ALA A 235 -3.28 6.14 7.70
C ALA A 235 -3.93 4.91 8.37
N ALA A 236 -5.09 4.46 7.89
CA ALA A 236 -5.75 3.25 8.38
C ALA A 236 -4.91 1.98 8.16
N HIS A 237 -4.27 1.85 7.00
CA HIS A 237 -3.42 0.68 6.70
C HIS A 237 -2.12 0.67 7.52
N VAL A 238 -1.53 1.84 7.78
CA VAL A 238 -0.41 1.97 8.73
C VAL A 238 -0.84 1.54 10.14
N LEU A 239 -2.04 1.94 10.58
CA LEU A 239 -2.59 1.54 11.88
C LEU A 239 -2.78 0.01 11.95
N TYR A 240 -3.34 -0.62 10.92
CA TYR A 240 -3.49 -2.08 10.87
C TYR A 240 -2.14 -2.80 11.01
N GLY A 241 -1.12 -2.37 10.26
CA GLY A 241 0.22 -2.96 10.34
C GLY A 241 0.85 -2.81 11.72
N ARG A 242 0.82 -1.60 12.29
CA ARG A 242 1.38 -1.33 13.63
C ARG A 242 0.62 -2.04 14.75
N GLY A 243 -0.69 -2.19 14.63
CA GLY A 243 -1.50 -2.94 15.60
C GLY A 243 -1.21 -4.44 15.59
N ALA A 244 -0.91 -4.97 14.39
CA ALA A 244 -0.63 -6.38 14.17
C ALA A 244 0.84 -6.77 14.47
N SER A 245 1.79 -5.83 14.40
CA SER A 245 3.24 -6.11 14.48
C SER A 245 3.64 -6.97 15.68
N GLY A 246 3.19 -6.63 16.88
CA GLY A 246 3.51 -7.40 18.09
C GLY A 246 2.93 -8.81 18.09
N ALA A 247 1.74 -9.01 17.51
CA ALA A 247 1.14 -10.33 17.36
C ALA A 247 1.86 -11.18 16.31
N ILE A 248 2.27 -10.56 15.21
CA ILE A 248 3.05 -11.18 14.13
C ILE A 248 4.43 -11.59 14.64
N ALA A 249 5.14 -10.71 15.34
CA ALA A 249 6.46 -11.03 15.91
C ALA A 249 6.41 -12.25 16.84
N ARG A 250 5.39 -12.34 17.70
CA ARG A 250 5.15 -13.52 18.56
C ARG A 250 4.77 -14.77 17.77
N ALA A 251 4.06 -14.61 16.65
CA ALA A 251 3.69 -15.73 15.79
C ALA A 251 4.88 -16.32 15.03
N VAL A 252 5.79 -15.46 14.56
CA VAL A 252 7.08 -15.88 13.99
C VAL A 252 7.93 -16.58 15.04
N SER A 253 8.13 -15.97 16.22
CA SER A 253 8.99 -16.54 17.26
C SER A 253 8.50 -17.88 17.85
N SER A 254 7.23 -18.23 17.64
CA SER A 254 6.64 -19.50 18.09
C SER A 254 6.57 -20.56 16.99
N GLY A 255 7.15 -20.28 15.81
CA GLY A 255 7.12 -21.17 14.65
C GLY A 255 5.73 -21.31 14.01
N ALA A 256 4.70 -20.61 14.50
CA ALA A 256 3.35 -20.69 13.95
C ALA A 256 3.25 -20.16 12.49
N LEU A 257 4.26 -19.42 12.06
CA LEU A 257 4.43 -18.93 10.68
C LEU A 257 5.64 -19.58 9.96
N ASP A 258 6.39 -20.49 10.60
CA ASP A 258 7.68 -21.04 10.12
C ASP A 258 7.57 -22.29 9.23
N ASP A 259 6.41 -22.93 9.08
CA ASP A 259 6.24 -24.14 8.24
C ASP A 259 6.45 -23.91 6.70
N ALA A 260 7.13 -22.84 6.31
CA ALA A 260 7.51 -22.54 4.93
C ALA A 260 8.81 -21.72 4.83
N ILE A 261 9.75 -21.88 5.75
CA ILE A 261 11.16 -21.59 5.48
C ILE A 261 11.77 -22.88 4.94
N ASP A 262 11.64 -23.12 3.64
CA ASP A 262 12.65 -23.91 2.96
C ASP A 262 13.95 -23.11 3.13
N PRO A 263 15.03 -23.65 3.74
CA PRO A 263 16.33 -23.03 3.58
C PRO A 263 16.57 -22.94 2.07
N ALA A 264 17.03 -21.78 1.60
CA ALA A 264 17.47 -21.60 0.22
C ALA A 264 18.14 -22.88 -0.30
N PRO A 265 17.84 -23.33 -1.54
CA PRO A 265 18.38 -24.58 -2.06
C PRO A 265 19.88 -24.56 -1.80
N GLU A 266 20.30 -25.59 -1.07
CA GLU A 266 21.66 -25.94 -0.71
C GLU A 266 22.60 -25.36 -1.77
N GLN A 267 23.37 -24.34 -1.40
CA GLN A 267 24.48 -23.89 -2.23
C GLN A 267 25.43 -25.07 -2.31
N VAL A 268 25.24 -25.89 -3.34
CA VAL A 268 26.28 -26.78 -3.86
C VAL A 268 27.53 -25.90 -3.95
N PRO A 269 28.66 -26.26 -3.33
CA PRO A 269 29.88 -25.48 -3.38
C PRO A 269 30.38 -25.40 -4.83
N GLY A 270 29.87 -24.40 -5.55
CA GLY A 270 30.08 -24.17 -6.97
C GLY A 270 30.89 -22.91 -7.15
N ASP A 271 32.17 -23.14 -7.44
CA ASP A 271 33.16 -22.29 -8.12
C ASP A 271 32.83 -20.77 -8.24
N PRO A 272 33.58 -19.88 -7.55
CA PRO A 272 33.31 -18.44 -7.52
C PRO A 272 33.54 -17.71 -8.87
N ALA A 273 33.98 -18.39 -9.93
CA ALA A 273 34.35 -17.75 -11.20
C ALA A 273 33.22 -17.54 -12.22
N ARG A 274 31.95 -17.89 -11.93
CA ARG A 274 30.82 -17.75 -12.88
C ARG A 274 29.68 -16.82 -12.44
N ARG A 275 29.93 -15.89 -11.53
CA ARG A 275 28.93 -14.91 -11.09
C ARG A 275 29.04 -13.58 -11.85
N SER A 276 28.89 -13.62 -13.16
CA SER A 276 28.61 -12.42 -13.97
C SER A 276 27.92 -12.86 -15.26
N ASP A 277 26.60 -12.69 -15.31
CA ASP A 277 25.76 -12.58 -16.52
C ASP A 277 24.37 -13.15 -16.30
N ARG A 278 23.63 -12.54 -15.36
CA ARG A 278 22.17 -12.55 -15.43
C ARG A 278 21.72 -11.10 -15.43
N PRO A 279 21.17 -10.57 -16.53
CA PRO A 279 20.66 -9.22 -16.57
C PRO A 279 19.39 -9.18 -15.71
N THR A 280 19.54 -8.83 -14.44
CA THR A 280 18.44 -8.25 -13.68
C THR A 280 18.19 -6.89 -14.31
N HIS A 281 16.98 -6.65 -14.83
CA HIS A 281 16.53 -5.30 -15.13
C HIS A 281 16.51 -4.53 -13.80
N THR A 282 17.63 -3.90 -13.49
CA THR A 282 17.77 -2.97 -12.38
C THR A 282 17.00 -1.74 -12.78
N GLU A 283 15.74 -1.68 -12.38
CA GLU A 283 14.94 -0.47 -12.50
C GLU A 283 15.65 0.66 -11.74
N ALA A 284 15.79 1.82 -12.39
CA ALA A 284 16.59 2.92 -11.85
C ALA A 284 15.98 3.47 -10.55
N SER A 285 16.83 3.94 -9.64
CA SER A 285 16.45 4.55 -8.36
C SER A 285 15.35 5.64 -8.56
N PRO A 286 14.39 5.79 -7.62
CA PRO A 286 13.29 6.75 -7.74
C PRO A 286 13.73 8.20 -8.04
N ASN A 287 14.91 8.59 -7.56
CA ASN A 287 15.51 9.91 -7.81
C ASN A 287 15.90 10.10 -9.28
N VAL A 288 16.27 9.00 -9.96
CA VAL A 288 16.66 8.99 -11.38
C VAL A 288 15.43 8.93 -12.28
N GLN A 289 14.37 8.22 -11.88
CA GLN A 289 13.13 8.12 -12.66
C GLN A 289 12.27 9.39 -12.62
N THR A 290 12.35 10.19 -11.56
CA THR A 290 11.59 11.45 -11.41
C THR A 290 12.31 12.66 -12.02
N GLY A 291 13.44 12.45 -12.70
CA GLY A 291 14.20 13.51 -13.36
C GLY A 291 14.90 14.47 -12.40
N ARG A 292 15.09 14.11 -11.11
CA ARG A 292 15.65 14.99 -10.11
C ARG A 292 17.08 14.58 -9.69
N SER A 293 18.01 15.24 -10.40
CA SER A 293 19.47 15.43 -10.18
C SER A 293 20.40 14.22 -10.27
N VAL A 294 21.28 14.29 -11.28
CA VAL A 294 22.65 13.78 -11.21
C VAL A 294 23.39 14.70 -10.21
N PRO A 295 24.04 14.19 -9.17
CA PRO A 295 24.98 15.00 -8.41
C PRO A 295 26.11 15.39 -9.36
N VAL A 296 26.15 16.66 -9.75
CA VAL A 296 27.36 17.24 -10.35
C VAL A 296 28.39 17.25 -9.22
N GLU A 297 29.31 16.29 -9.28
CA GLU A 297 30.51 16.27 -8.48
C GLU A 297 31.18 17.63 -8.63
N ARG A 298 31.29 18.36 -7.51
CA ARG A 298 32.08 19.59 -7.44
C ARG A 298 33.51 19.20 -7.84
N ALA A 299 33.93 19.59 -9.02
CA ALA A 299 35.34 19.68 -9.36
C ALA A 299 35.98 20.67 -8.37
N GLY A 300 36.58 20.14 -7.31
CA GLY A 300 37.62 20.84 -6.59
C GLY A 300 38.81 21.08 -7.54
N PRO A 301 39.64 22.10 -7.31
CA PRO A 301 40.81 22.34 -8.13
C PRO A 301 41.85 21.27 -7.82
N GLU A 302 41.75 20.13 -8.49
CA GLU A 302 42.86 19.19 -8.60
C GLU A 302 43.88 19.82 -9.54
N THR A 303 45.01 20.17 -8.94
CA THR A 303 46.28 20.48 -9.55
C THR A 303 46.61 19.42 -10.60
N ASN A 304 46.38 19.80 -11.86
CA ASN A 304 46.79 19.07 -13.04
C ASN A 304 48.31 19.15 -13.17
N ASP A 305 49.03 18.18 -12.61
CA ASP A 305 50.46 18.05 -12.81
C ASP A 305 50.77 16.63 -13.28
N GLY A 306 50.91 16.49 -14.60
CA GLY A 306 51.12 15.21 -15.24
C GLY A 306 51.27 15.33 -16.74
N ILE A 307 52.53 15.52 -17.16
CA ILE A 307 53.15 15.20 -18.47
C ILE A 307 53.85 16.45 -19.05
N VAL A 308 55.18 16.54 -18.89
CA VAL A 308 56.19 16.56 -19.98
C VAL A 308 57.59 16.26 -19.40
N ARG A 309 58.33 15.44 -20.14
CA ARG A 309 59.70 14.95 -19.97
C ARG A 309 60.76 16.05 -19.82
N GLY A 310 61.83 15.78 -19.08
CA GLY A 310 63.09 16.55 -19.20
C GLY A 310 64.16 16.21 -18.18
N ARG A 311 64.98 15.21 -18.50
CA ARG A 311 66.24 14.83 -17.82
C ARG A 311 67.27 15.95 -17.94
N SER A 312 67.88 16.38 -16.82
CA SER A 312 69.28 16.83 -16.71
C SER A 312 69.65 17.13 -15.25
N ALA A 313 70.93 16.96 -14.94
CA ALA A 313 71.52 16.90 -13.61
C ALA A 313 72.14 18.24 -13.13
N GLU A 314 72.52 18.24 -11.85
CA GLU A 314 73.65 18.97 -11.23
C GLU A 314 73.54 20.44 -10.79
N GLY A 315 74.05 20.69 -9.57
CA GLY A 315 74.48 22.01 -9.03
C GLY A 315 73.48 22.65 -8.06
N ALA A 316 73.63 22.61 -6.73
CA ALA A 316 74.60 23.29 -5.84
C ALA A 316 74.20 24.73 -5.44
N ALA A 317 74.19 24.94 -4.11
CA ALA A 317 74.46 26.16 -3.33
C ALA A 317 73.38 27.26 -3.14
N ASP A 318 73.05 27.45 -1.86
CA ASP A 318 73.04 28.68 -1.03
C ASP A 318 72.22 29.94 -1.36
N ALA A 319 71.73 30.51 -0.24
CA ALA A 319 71.54 31.93 0.10
C ALA A 319 70.10 32.47 0.18
N ASP A 320 69.69 32.68 1.45
CA ASP A 320 69.05 33.85 2.06
C ASP A 320 68.53 34.99 1.16
N ALA A 321 67.29 35.44 1.43
CA ALA A 321 66.96 36.86 1.54
C ALA A 321 65.58 37.08 2.17
N ASP A 322 65.58 37.75 3.31
CA ASP A 322 64.47 38.49 3.92
C ASP A 322 63.93 39.59 2.98
N VAL A 323 62.61 39.82 2.99
CA VAL A 323 62.02 41.14 2.72
C VAL A 323 60.76 41.32 3.58
N ASP A 324 60.90 42.13 4.64
CA ASP A 324 59.85 42.88 5.30
C ASP A 324 59.35 44.03 4.39
N ALA A 325 58.05 44.34 4.43
CA ALA A 325 57.56 45.72 4.31
C ALA A 325 56.09 45.88 4.75
N ASP A 326 55.94 46.72 5.77
CA ASP A 326 54.75 47.40 6.30
C ASP A 326 53.92 48.19 5.26
N ALA A 327 52.63 48.41 5.61
CA ALA A 327 51.86 49.69 5.57
C ALA A 327 50.36 49.38 5.29
N ALA A 328 49.46 49.50 6.26
CA ALA A 328 48.84 50.70 6.85
C ALA A 328 47.68 51.31 6.02
N ASP A 329 46.51 51.34 6.69
CA ASP A 329 45.40 52.32 6.65
C ASP A 329 44.69 52.69 5.33
N ALA A 330 43.37 52.42 5.27
CA ALA A 330 42.30 53.43 5.32
C ALA A 330 40.97 52.94 4.67
N ASP A 331 39.88 53.16 5.40
CA ASP A 331 38.44 52.98 5.11
C ASP A 331 37.89 54.17 4.27
N PRO A 332 36.57 54.33 4.00
CA PRO A 332 35.52 53.50 3.40
C PRO A 332 34.86 54.14 2.13
N ALA A 333 33.89 53.39 1.58
CA ALA A 333 32.68 53.84 0.86
C ALA A 333 32.82 54.35 -0.58
N ASP A 334 32.21 53.60 -1.52
CA ASP A 334 31.21 54.19 -2.41
C ASP A 334 30.21 53.14 -2.91
N THR A 335 28.96 53.57 -3.03
CA THR A 335 27.78 52.83 -3.42
C THR A 335 27.47 53.08 -4.89
N ASP A 336 27.34 52.02 -5.69
CA ASP A 336 26.65 52.05 -7.00
C ASP A 336 25.96 50.68 -7.16
N GLU A 337 24.64 50.58 -6.94
CA GLU A 337 23.59 50.75 -7.95
C GLU A 337 23.74 49.75 -9.12
N PHE A 338 23.00 48.64 -9.07
CA PHE A 338 22.92 47.65 -10.16
C PHE A 338 21.50 47.58 -10.72
N GLU A 339 21.42 48.01 -11.97
CA GLU A 339 20.24 48.19 -12.82
C GLU A 339 19.79 46.85 -13.44
N TRP A 340 18.47 46.61 -13.48
CA TRP A 340 17.86 45.45 -14.15
C TRP A 340 17.47 45.81 -15.58
N GLY A 341 17.74 44.92 -16.54
CA GLY A 341 17.08 44.92 -17.84
C GLY A 341 17.36 43.65 -18.64
N PRO A 342 16.72 43.50 -19.81
CA PRO A 342 15.28 43.56 -20.08
C PRO A 342 14.60 42.17 -20.06
#